data_AF-A0A8S2G818-F1
#
_entry.id   AF-A0A8S2G818-F1
#
_cell.length_a   1.000
_cell.length_b   1.000
_cell.length_c   1.000
_cell.angle_alpha   90.00
_cell.angle_beta   90.00
_cell.angle_gamma   90.00
#
_symmetry.space_group_name_H-M   'P 1'
#
loop_
_entity.id
_entity.type
_entity.pdbx_description
1 polymer ?
#
loop_
_entity_poly.entity_id
_entity_poly.type
_entity_poly.pdbx_seq_one_letter_code
_entity_poly.pdbx_strand_id
1 'polypeptide(L)'
;MKLHGRNLEHILNGYKNHVKPAFEDFCLPTKKYADVIIPRGADNYVAVDLIVQHIKDFLKLKTSEKPQQLQIQKTNDHVFLSRPH
;
A
#
# COMPACT_ATOMS: atom_id res chain seq x y z
N MET A 1 -5.25 -31.91 -18.17
CA MET A 1 -4.20 -30.95 -17.76
C MET A 1 -3.04 -31.76 -17.18
N LYS A 2 -2.01 -32.05 -17.99
CA LYS A 2 -0.83 -32.83 -17.55
C LYS A 2 0.13 -31.86 -16.85
N LEU A 3 0.38 -32.04 -15.55
CA LEU A 3 1.50 -31.38 -14.89
C LEU A 3 2.79 -32.01 -15.47
N HIS A 4 3.43 -31.32 -16.38
CA HIS A 4 4.68 -31.77 -16.98
C HIS A 4 5.79 -31.76 -15.91
N GLY A 5 6.26 -32.95 -15.51
CA GLY A 5 7.68 -33.17 -15.25
C GLY A 5 8.26 -32.86 -13.87
N ARG A 6 7.47 -32.70 -12.80
CA ARG A 6 8.04 -32.76 -11.44
C ARG A 6 7.60 -34.04 -10.76
N ASN A 7 8.54 -34.98 -10.62
CA ASN A 7 8.36 -36.12 -9.73
C ASN A 7 7.99 -35.57 -8.34
N LEU A 8 6.93 -36.09 -7.73
CA LEU A 8 6.43 -35.66 -6.41
C LEU A 8 7.56 -35.60 -5.37
N GLU A 9 8.48 -36.54 -5.45
CA GLU A 9 9.66 -36.63 -4.61
C GLU A 9 10.57 -35.40 -4.73
N HIS A 10 10.77 -34.88 -5.94
CA HIS A 10 11.57 -33.68 -6.17
C HIS A 10 10.88 -32.43 -5.60
N ILE A 11 9.56 -32.32 -5.72
CA ILE A 11 8.79 -31.21 -5.12
C ILE A 11 8.90 -31.27 -3.60
N LEU A 12 8.72 -32.45 -3.02
CA LEU A 12 8.78 -32.66 -1.58
C LEU A 12 10.18 -32.37 -1.03
N ASN A 13 11.22 -32.85 -1.73
CA ASN A 13 12.60 -32.62 -1.35
C ASN A 13 12.97 -31.11 -1.45
N GLY A 14 12.54 -30.44 -2.52
CA GLY A 14 12.70 -28.99 -2.67
C GLY A 14 12.01 -28.19 -1.57
N TYR A 15 10.78 -28.57 -1.22
CA TYR A 15 10.05 -27.92 -0.13
C TYR A 15 10.75 -28.13 1.23
N LYS A 16 11.14 -29.38 1.54
CA LYS A 16 11.77 -29.72 2.83
C LYS A 16 13.15 -29.10 3.02
N ASN A 17 13.97 -29.04 1.98
CA ASN A 17 15.37 -28.63 2.12
C ASN A 17 15.58 -27.13 1.93
N HIS A 18 14.71 -26.46 1.16
CA HIS A 18 14.91 -25.05 0.82
C HIS A 18 13.76 -24.18 1.33
N VAL A 19 12.52 -24.51 0.97
CA VAL A 19 11.37 -23.61 1.23
C VAL A 19 11.01 -23.57 2.71
N LYS A 20 10.92 -24.72 3.37
CA LYS A 20 10.52 -24.81 4.78
C LYS A 20 11.56 -24.17 5.72
N PRO A 21 12.87 -24.47 5.64
CA PRO A 21 13.86 -23.83 6.49
C PRO A 21 13.92 -22.31 6.26
N ALA A 22 13.92 -21.87 5.00
CA ALA A 22 13.90 -20.43 4.71
C ALA A 22 12.64 -19.73 5.26
N PHE A 23 11.49 -20.39 5.19
CA PHE A 23 10.28 -19.86 5.80
C PHE A 23 10.40 -19.76 7.32
N GLU A 24 10.87 -20.80 8.00
CA GLU A 24 11.01 -20.83 9.46
C GLU A 24 12.07 -19.82 9.97
N ASP A 25 13.18 -19.68 9.26
CA ASP A 25 14.30 -18.82 9.65
C ASP A 25 14.07 -17.34 9.30
N PHE A 26 13.39 -17.05 8.18
CA PHE A 26 13.29 -15.67 7.68
C PHE A 26 11.87 -15.12 7.59
N CYS A 27 10.88 -15.92 7.21
CA CYS A 27 9.50 -15.43 7.04
C CYS A 27 8.66 -15.51 8.31
N LEU A 28 8.75 -16.61 9.06
CA LEU A 28 7.98 -16.81 10.29
C LEU A 28 8.33 -15.76 11.36
N PRO A 29 9.59 -15.36 11.57
CA PRO A 29 9.93 -14.35 12.57
C PRO A 29 9.36 -12.97 12.24
N THR A 30 9.05 -12.65 10.98
CA THR A 30 8.49 -11.34 10.61
C THR A 30 7.04 -11.19 11.06
N LYS A 31 6.34 -12.29 11.35
CA LYS A 31 4.96 -12.31 11.87
C LYS A 31 4.79 -11.48 13.14
N LYS A 32 5.83 -11.39 13.99
CA LYS A 32 5.77 -10.62 15.25
C LYS A 32 5.69 -9.11 15.05
N TYR A 33 6.00 -8.62 13.85
CA TYR A 33 5.92 -7.20 13.49
C TYR A 33 4.60 -6.84 12.79
N ALA A 34 3.71 -7.80 12.55
CA ALA A 34 2.43 -7.53 11.93
C ALA A 34 1.47 -6.90 12.94
N ASP A 35 0.86 -5.78 12.58
CA ASP A 35 -0.18 -5.13 13.40
C ASP A 35 -1.46 -5.96 13.45
N VAL A 36 -1.79 -6.64 12.34
CA VAL A 36 -3.00 -7.46 12.20
C VAL A 36 -2.65 -8.77 11.48
N ILE A 37 -3.16 -9.90 12.01
CA ILE A 37 -3.03 -11.23 11.42
C ILE A 37 -4.38 -11.68 10.89
N ILE A 38 -4.45 -12.05 9.61
CA ILE A 38 -5.70 -12.52 8.96
C ILE A 38 -5.67 -14.05 8.84
N PRO A 39 -6.51 -14.78 9.58
CA PRO A 39 -6.63 -16.23 9.43
C PRO A 39 -7.33 -16.59 8.12
N ARG A 40 -6.99 -17.76 7.55
CA ARG A 40 -7.54 -18.31 6.28
C ARG A 40 -7.32 -17.47 5.02
N GLY A 41 -6.58 -16.36 5.12
CA GLY A 41 -6.18 -15.55 3.96
C GLY A 41 -7.38 -15.07 3.13
N ALA A 42 -7.36 -15.39 1.83
CA ALA A 42 -8.33 -14.90 0.85
C ALA A 42 -9.78 -15.35 1.09
N ASP A 43 -10.00 -16.46 1.81
CA ASP A 43 -11.35 -16.95 2.12
C ASP A 43 -12.05 -16.10 3.20
N ASN A 44 -11.31 -15.22 3.88
CA ASN A 44 -11.86 -14.33 4.88
C ASN A 44 -12.33 -13.02 4.25
N TYR A 45 -13.45 -13.08 3.53
CA TYR A 45 -14.06 -11.92 2.87
C TYR A 45 -14.29 -10.75 3.84
N VAL A 46 -14.69 -11.05 5.09
CA VAL A 46 -14.88 -10.04 6.13
C VAL A 46 -13.59 -9.25 6.40
N ALA A 47 -12.44 -9.92 6.52
CA ALA A 47 -11.17 -9.24 6.73
C ALA A 47 -10.71 -8.43 5.51
N VAL A 48 -10.97 -8.93 4.30
CA VAL A 48 -10.68 -8.20 3.05
C VAL A 48 -11.50 -6.92 2.97
N ASP A 49 -12.80 -6.99 3.26
CA ASP A 49 -13.69 -5.83 3.23
C ASP A 49 -13.29 -4.77 4.25
N LEU A 50 -12.84 -5.18 5.45
CA LEU A 50 -12.32 -4.27 6.47
C LEU A 50 -11.09 -3.48 5.96
N ILE A 51 -10.16 -4.14 5.27
CA ILE A 51 -8.98 -3.48 4.71
C ILE A 51 -9.39 -2.52 3.58
N VAL A 52 -10.26 -2.97 2.67
CA VAL A 52 -10.74 -2.14 1.57
C VAL A 52 -11.44 -0.89 2.10
N GLN A 53 -12.27 -1.04 3.13
CA GLN A 53 -12.97 0.08 3.76
C GLN A 53 -12.00 1.05 4.41
N HIS A 54 -11.01 0.53 5.16
CA HIS A 54 -9.98 1.35 5.79
C HIS A 54 -9.20 2.20 4.76
N ILE A 55 -8.80 1.60 3.64
CA ILE A 55 -8.11 2.32 2.55
C ILE A 55 -9.02 3.39 1.95
N LYS A 56 -10.30 3.08 1.67
CA LYS A 56 -11.26 4.05 1.12
C LYS A 56 -11.43 5.26 2.05
N ASP A 57 -11.53 5.02 3.34
CA ASP A 57 -11.72 6.10 4.31
C ASP A 57 -10.45 6.94 4.47
N PHE A 58 -9.27 6.31 4.46
CA PHE A 58 -7.99 7.01 4.43
C PHE A 58 -7.82 7.91 3.19
N LEU A 59 -8.24 7.45 2.01
CA LEU A 59 -8.17 8.25 0.78
C LEU A 59 -9.16 9.43 0.77
N LYS A 60 -10.37 9.26 1.31
CA LYS A 60 -11.35 10.35 1.46
C LYS A 60 -10.83 11.46 2.38
N LEU A 61 -10.20 11.08 3.50
CA LEU A 61 -9.60 12.01 4.45
C LEU A 61 -8.50 12.85 3.79
N LYS A 62 -7.62 12.22 3.00
CA LYS A 62 -6.54 12.93 2.28
C LYS A 62 -7.02 13.90 1.19
N THR A 63 -8.20 13.67 0.63
CA THR A 63 -8.76 14.54 -0.44
C THR A 63 -9.38 15.83 0.13
N SER A 64 -9.53 15.94 1.47
CA SER A 64 -10.15 17.10 2.13
C SER A 64 -9.16 18.24 2.45
N GLU A 65 -7.86 18.00 2.29
CA GLU A 65 -6.82 19.03 2.38
C GLU A 65 -6.83 19.89 1.09
N LYS A 66 -7.67 20.92 1.04
CA LYS A 66 -7.71 21.87 -0.09
C LYS A 66 -6.35 22.58 -0.26
N PRO A 67 -5.91 22.86 -1.49
CA PRO A 67 -4.67 23.56 -1.75
C PRO A 67 -4.69 24.95 -1.12
N GLN A 68 -3.64 25.30 -0.37
CA GLN A 68 -3.36 26.68 0.01
C GLN A 68 -3.37 27.53 -1.27
N GLN A 69 -4.36 28.40 -1.40
CA GLN A 69 -4.35 29.43 -2.42
C GLN A 69 -3.10 30.27 -2.19
N LEU A 70 -2.10 30.11 -3.05
CA LEU A 70 -1.05 31.10 -3.24
C LEU A 70 -1.74 32.40 -3.65
N GLN A 71 -1.97 33.28 -2.67
CA GLN A 71 -2.32 34.67 -2.95
C GLN A 71 -1.12 35.25 -3.71
N ILE A 72 -1.26 35.37 -5.02
CA ILE A 72 -0.39 36.25 -5.81
C ILE A 72 -0.62 37.64 -5.22
N GLN A 73 0.31 38.12 -4.40
CA GLN A 73 0.43 39.53 -4.11
C GLN A 73 0.63 40.20 -5.47
N LYS A 74 -0.43 40.78 -6.03
CA LYS A 74 -0.29 41.81 -7.04
C LYS A 74 0.37 42.98 -6.32
N THR A 75 1.70 43.00 -6.32
CA THR A 75 2.47 44.19 -5.98
C THR A 75 2.06 45.23 -7.02
N ASN A 76 1.28 46.21 -6.55
CA ASN A 76 0.82 47.33 -7.35
C ASN A 76 2.00 48.28 -7.57
N ASP A 77 2.96 47.87 -8.41
CA ASP A 77 4.11 48.70 -8.78
C ASP A 77 4.04 49.06 -10.26
N HIS A 78 2.93 49.65 -10.67
CA HIS A 78 2.89 50.53 -11.84
C HIS A 78 2.31 51.88 -11.44
N VAL A 79 3.06 52.60 -10.61
CA VAL A 79 2.96 54.06 -10.50
C VAL A 79 3.59 54.63 -11.77
N PHE A 80 2.78 54.90 -12.80
CA PHE A 80 3.22 55.72 -13.93
C PHE A 80 2.10 56.64 -14.42
N LEU A 81 2.26 57.92 -14.07
CA LEU A 81 1.93 59.15 -14.80
C LEU A 81 0.48 59.46 -15.22
N SER A 82 -0.09 60.48 -14.52
CA SER A 82 -0.38 61.84 -15.05
C SER A 82 -1.69 62.41 -14.48
N ARG A 83 -1.59 63.45 -13.64
CA ARG A 83 -2.72 64.34 -13.31
C ARG A 83 -2.92 65.33 -14.47
N PRO A 84 -4.15 65.56 -14.97
CA PRO A 84 -4.43 66.67 -15.86
C PRO A 84 -4.63 67.97 -15.06
N HIS A 85 -4.21 69.08 -15.66
CA HIS A 85 -4.79 70.39 -15.41
C HIS A 85 -5.31 70.94 -16.74
#